data_AF-A0A5N8YMF4-F1
#
_entry.id   AF-A0A5N8YMF4-F1
#
_cell.length_a   1.000
_cell.length_b   1.000
_cell.length_c   1.000
_cell.angle_alpha   90.00
_cell.angle_beta   90.00
_cell.angle_gamma   90.00
#
_symmetry.space_group_name_H-M   'P 1'
#
loop_
_entity.id
_entity.type
_entity.pdbx_description
1 polymer ?
#
loop_
_entity_poly.entity_id
_entity_poly.type
_entity_poly.pdbx_seq_one_letter_code
_entity_poly.pdbx_strand_id
1 'polypeptide(L)'
;MITTKWQFWLGGGVSVVLLLLLLYQVDIEDLKDALRKANYYLLAPSIVVYFIAVFFRAIRWRYLLSPMGRFPVSRLYPVVVIGYMANNLLPVRLGEFVRSYYLARREDVNASSALATVAVERIYDGITLLAFAALSAPCLLLLGQFDDAGRC
;
A
#
# COMPACT_ATOMS: atom_id res chain seq x y z
N MET A 1 9.99 15.75 -17.15
CA MET A 1 11.40 15.28 -17.29
C MET A 1 11.63 13.82 -16.84
N ILE A 2 10.60 12.97 -16.76
CA ILE A 2 10.71 11.57 -16.26
C ILE A 2 10.75 10.54 -17.41
N THR A 3 10.30 10.91 -18.60
CA THR A 3 10.09 10.01 -19.74
C THR A 3 11.35 9.60 -20.51
N THR A 4 12.50 10.22 -20.26
CA THR A 4 13.78 9.92 -20.95
C THR A 4 14.67 8.92 -20.22
N LYS A 5 14.31 8.48 -19.01
CA LYS A 5 15.10 7.44 -18.30
C LYS A 5 14.79 6.07 -18.89
N TRP A 6 15.80 5.46 -19.54
CA TRP A 6 15.72 4.14 -20.18
C TRP A 6 15.24 3.02 -19.22
N GLN A 7 15.52 3.20 -17.92
CA GLN A 7 15.03 2.33 -16.83
C GLN A 7 13.50 2.28 -16.72
N PHE A 8 12.79 3.37 -17.07
CA PHE A 8 11.31 3.40 -17.06
C PHE A 8 10.73 2.58 -18.22
N TRP A 9 11.35 2.67 -19.40
CA TRP A 9 10.96 1.87 -20.57
C TRP A 9 11.31 0.40 -20.41
N LEU A 10 12.47 0.08 -19.82
CA LEU A 10 12.82 -1.28 -19.45
C LEU A 10 11.85 -1.85 -18.40
N GLY A 11 11.55 -1.11 -17.34
CA GLY A 11 10.59 -1.55 -16.33
C GLY A 11 9.17 -1.72 -16.87
N GLY A 12 8.74 -0.82 -17.75
CA GLY A 12 7.47 -0.92 -18.46
C GLY A 12 7.42 -2.14 -19.38
N GLY A 13 8.46 -2.34 -20.20
CA GLY A 13 8.58 -3.51 -21.08
C GLY A 13 8.59 -4.82 -20.32
N VAL A 14 9.38 -4.94 -19.25
CA VAL A 14 9.42 -6.13 -18.38
C VAL A 14 8.07 -6.38 -17.73
N SER A 15 7.39 -5.33 -17.22
CA SER A 15 6.06 -5.48 -16.63
C SER A 15 5.04 -5.98 -17.65
N VAL A 16 5.05 -5.43 -18.88
CA VAL A 16 4.15 -5.86 -19.97
C VAL A 16 4.43 -7.29 -20.39
N VAL A 17 5.70 -7.68 -20.54
CA VAL A 17 6.08 -9.05 -20.90
C VAL A 17 5.65 -10.04 -19.82
N LEU A 18 5.85 -9.71 -18.54
CA LEU A 18 5.38 -10.53 -17.42
C LEU A 18 3.85 -10.64 -17.40
N LEU A 19 3.13 -9.54 -17.67
CA LEU A 19 1.67 -9.53 -17.74
C LEU A 19 1.16 -10.41 -18.88
N LEU A 20 1.80 -10.35 -20.05
CA LEU A 20 1.46 -11.18 -21.20
C LEU A 20 1.78 -12.67 -20.95
N LEU A 21 2.90 -12.97 -20.30
CA LEU A 21 3.24 -14.34 -19.88
C LEU A 21 2.22 -14.87 -18.88
N LEU A 22 1.79 -14.06 -17.92
CA LEU A 22 0.81 -14.45 -16.91
C LEU A 22 -0.56 -14.69 -17.55
N LEU A 23 -0.99 -13.81 -18.47
CA LEU A 23 -2.24 -14.00 -19.22
C LEU A 23 -2.19 -15.20 -20.18
N TYR A 24 -1.01 -15.56 -20.68
CA TYR A 24 -0.82 -16.75 -21.49
C TYR A 24 -0.84 -18.04 -20.65
N GLN A 25 -0.35 -17.97 -19.42
CA GLN A 25 -0.27 -19.12 -18.50
C GLN A 25 -1.57 -19.35 -17.73
N VAL A 26 -2.43 -18.32 -17.62
CA VAL A 26 -3.72 -18.41 -16.96
C VAL A 26 -4.80 -18.75 -17.97
N ASP A 27 -5.40 -19.93 -17.82
CA ASP A 27 -6.59 -20.30 -18.57
C ASP A 27 -7.75 -19.36 -18.20
N ILE A 28 -8.24 -18.62 -19.21
CA ILE A 28 -9.32 -17.63 -19.04
C ILE A 28 -10.62 -18.29 -18.55
N GLU A 29 -10.79 -19.59 -18.83
CA GLU A 29 -11.91 -20.39 -18.31
C GLU A 29 -11.79 -20.64 -16.81
N ASP A 30 -10.61 -21.02 -16.31
CA ASP A 30 -10.35 -21.17 -14.88
C ASP A 30 -10.50 -19.84 -14.13
N LEU A 31 -10.09 -18.72 -14.74
CA LEU A 31 -10.29 -17.38 -14.20
C LEU A 31 -11.79 -17.04 -14.06
N LYS A 32 -12.61 -17.36 -15.07
CA LYS A 32 -14.06 -17.14 -15.03
C LYS A 32 -14.75 -18.00 -13.98
N ASP A 33 -14.36 -19.25 -13.87
CA ASP A 33 -14.91 -20.18 -12.90
C ASP A 33 -14.52 -19.80 -11.47
N ALA A 34 -13.28 -19.36 -11.25
CA ALA A 34 -12.84 -18.80 -9.97
C ALA A 34 -13.63 -17.54 -9.59
N LEU A 35 -13.85 -16.62 -10.54
CA LEU A 35 -14.67 -15.42 -10.30
C LEU A 35 -16.13 -15.79 -9.99
N ARG A 36 -16.72 -16.77 -10.67
CA ARG A 36 -18.11 -17.22 -10.42
C ARG A 36 -18.27 -17.94 -9.09
N LYS A 37 -17.27 -18.73 -8.66
CA LYS A 37 -17.27 -19.43 -7.38
C LYS A 37 -16.85 -18.54 -6.21
N ALA A 38 -16.32 -17.34 -6.48
CA ALA A 38 -15.91 -16.41 -5.45
C ALA A 38 -17.11 -16.02 -4.57
N ASN A 39 -16.93 -16.16 -3.26
CA ASN A 39 -17.97 -15.82 -2.30
C ASN A 39 -17.99 -14.30 -2.10
N TYR A 40 -18.83 -13.61 -2.88
CA TYR A 40 -19.03 -12.16 -2.78
C TYR A 40 -19.54 -11.69 -1.40
N TYR A 41 -20.08 -12.60 -0.58
CA TYR A 41 -20.48 -12.32 0.79
C TYR A 41 -19.28 -12.02 1.70
N LEU A 42 -18.10 -12.57 1.39
CA LEU A 42 -16.84 -12.25 2.07
C LEU A 42 -16.25 -10.92 1.57
N LEU A 43 -16.59 -10.48 0.36
CA LEU A 43 -16.08 -9.24 -0.22
C LEU A 43 -16.57 -8.01 0.55
N ALA A 44 -17.87 -7.99 0.90
CA ALA A 44 -18.47 -6.87 1.63
C ALA A 44 -17.81 -6.57 2.99
N PRO A 45 -17.62 -7.55 3.92
CA PRO A 45 -16.91 -7.30 5.16
C PRO A 45 -15.44 -6.95 4.94
N SER A 46 -14.76 -7.51 3.93
CA SER A 46 -13.38 -7.11 3.59
C SER A 46 -13.28 -5.63 3.22
N ILE A 47 -14.23 -5.11 2.44
CA ILE A 47 -14.29 -3.69 2.08
C ILE A 47 -14.51 -2.83 3.32
N VAL A 48 -15.43 -3.22 4.21
CA VAL A 48 -15.69 -2.49 5.45
C VAL A 48 -14.45 -2.46 6.35
N VAL A 49 -13.79 -3.62 6.53
CA VAL A 49 -12.54 -3.72 7.29
C VAL A 49 -11.45 -2.85 6.68
N TYR A 50 -11.34 -2.78 5.35
CA TYR A 50 -10.40 -1.90 4.68
C TYR A 50 -10.65 -0.42 5.01
N PHE A 51 -11.88 0.06 4.93
CA PHE A 51 -12.21 1.45 5.27
C PHE A 51 -11.95 1.76 6.75
N ILE A 52 -12.23 0.80 7.65
CA ILE A 52 -11.90 0.91 9.08
C ILE A 52 -10.38 1.00 9.28
N ALA A 53 -9.60 0.16 8.59
CA ALA A 53 -8.14 0.20 8.66
C ALA A 53 -7.58 1.56 8.19
N VAL A 54 -8.13 2.12 7.10
CA VAL A 54 -7.76 3.45 6.62
C VAL A 54 -8.14 4.53 7.63
N PHE A 55 -9.28 4.38 8.32
CA PHE A 55 -9.69 5.30 9.39
C PHE A 55 -8.74 5.30 10.58
N PHE A 56 -8.33 4.12 11.07
CA PHE A 56 -7.29 4.02 12.11
C PHE A 56 -5.97 4.65 11.67
N ARG A 57 -5.61 4.52 10.40
CA ARG A 57 -4.41 5.16 9.85
C ARG A 57 -4.52 6.69 9.84
N ALA A 58 -5.71 7.23 9.55
CA ALA A 58 -5.97 8.67 9.65
C ALA A 58 -5.86 9.17 11.11
N ILE A 59 -6.33 8.38 12.09
CA ILE A 59 -6.16 8.68 13.52
C ILE A 59 -4.67 8.68 13.90
N ARG A 60 -3.92 7.63 13.53
CA ARG A 60 -2.46 7.57 13.78
C ARG A 60 -1.75 8.78 13.19
N TRP A 61 -2.10 9.18 11.97
CA TRP A 61 -1.50 10.34 11.33
C TRP A 61 -1.86 11.66 12.01
N ARG A 62 -3.08 11.78 12.57
CA ARG A 62 -3.45 12.92 13.43
C ARG A 62 -2.54 13.03 14.65
N TYR A 63 -2.19 11.91 15.29
CA TYR A 63 -1.25 11.92 16.41
C TYR A 63 0.16 12.39 15.99
N LEU A 64 0.64 11.94 14.83
CA LEU A 64 1.91 12.39 14.25
C LEU A 64 1.92 13.88 13.92
N LEU A 65 0.78 14.45 13.52
CA LEU A 65 0.60 15.87 13.21
C LEU A 65 0.30 16.75 14.43
N SER A 66 0.09 16.14 15.61
CA SER A 66 -0.15 16.86 16.87
C SER A 66 0.89 17.95 17.21
N PRO A 67 2.20 17.82 16.87
CA PRO A 67 3.18 18.88 17.11
C PRO A 67 3.02 20.09 16.17
N MET A 68 2.35 19.91 15.03
CA MET A 68 2.22 20.94 13.98
C MET A 68 0.86 21.66 14.03
N GLY A 69 -0.18 21.05 14.62
CA GLY A 69 -1.49 21.68 14.77
C GLY A 69 -2.58 20.70 15.22
N ARG A 70 -3.76 21.24 15.59
CA ARG A 70 -4.93 20.44 15.96
C ARG A 70 -5.91 20.34 14.78
N PHE A 71 -5.86 19.23 14.05
CA PHE A 71 -6.77 18.99 12.93
C PHE A 71 -7.86 17.97 13.28
N PRO A 72 -9.13 18.22 12.89
CA PRO A 72 -10.20 17.25 13.04
C PRO A 72 -10.01 16.07 12.06
N VAL A 73 -10.24 14.85 12.54
CA VAL A 73 -10.10 13.59 11.76
C VAL A 73 -10.96 13.63 10.49
N SER A 74 -12.12 14.27 10.54
CA SER A 74 -13.04 14.43 9.39
C SER A 74 -12.42 15.19 8.20
N ARG A 75 -11.47 16.11 8.44
CA ARG A 75 -10.73 16.79 7.36
C ARG A 75 -9.52 16.00 6.88
N LEU A 76 -8.89 15.23 7.77
CA LEU A 76 -7.72 14.42 7.42
C LEU A 76 -8.10 13.18 6.62
N TYR A 77 -9.24 12.57 6.94
CA TYR A 77 -9.66 11.30 6.35
C TYR A 77 -9.73 11.34 4.80
N PRO A 78 -10.38 12.31 4.16
CA PRO A 78 -10.38 12.42 2.70
C PRO A 78 -8.98 12.61 2.12
N VAL A 79 -8.10 13.36 2.80
CA VAL A 79 -6.71 13.58 2.36
C VAL A 79 -5.91 12.27 2.41
N VAL A 80 -6.13 11.45 3.45
CA VAL A 80 -5.52 10.12 3.56
C VAL A 80 -6.02 9.20 2.44
N VAL A 81 -7.33 9.18 2.18
CA VAL A 81 -7.94 8.36 1.13
C VAL A 81 -7.43 8.76 -0.25
N ILE A 82 -7.37 10.06 -0.56
CA ILE A 82 -6.82 10.57 -1.83
C ILE A 82 -5.33 10.23 -1.97
N GLY A 83 -4.55 10.38 -0.90
CA GLY A 83 -3.14 9.97 -0.89
C GLY A 83 -2.96 8.47 -1.14
N TYR A 84 -3.84 7.63 -0.58
CA TYR A 84 -3.86 6.19 -0.83
C TYR A 84 -4.29 5.83 -2.25
N MET A 85 -5.31 6.48 -2.78
CA MET A 85 -5.75 6.30 -4.17
C MET A 85 -4.61 6.69 -5.13
N ALA A 86 -3.95 7.82 -4.89
CA ALA A 86 -2.80 8.25 -5.67
C ALA A 86 -1.62 7.28 -5.55
N ASN A 87 -1.42 6.63 -4.39
CA ASN A 87 -0.39 5.59 -4.22
C ASN A 87 -0.72 4.32 -5.03
N ASN A 88 -1.99 3.94 -5.14
CA ASN A 88 -2.41 2.80 -5.95
C ASN A 88 -2.38 3.08 -7.46
N LEU A 89 -2.69 4.32 -7.88
CA LEU A 89 -2.68 4.71 -9.29
C LEU A 89 -1.29 5.06 -9.81
N LEU A 90 -0.43 5.65 -8.98
CA LEU A 90 0.87 6.15 -9.43
C LEU A 90 1.97 5.10 -9.22
N PRO A 91 2.74 4.77 -10.28
CA PRO A 91 3.95 3.98 -10.12
C PRO A 91 4.95 4.74 -9.23
N VAL A 92 5.76 4.02 -8.46
CA VAL A 92 6.77 4.58 -7.53
C VAL A 92 6.17 5.28 -6.30
N ARG A 93 5.03 4.80 -5.79
CA ARG A 93 4.44 5.22 -4.50
C ARG A 93 4.36 6.75 -4.30
N LEU A 94 4.12 7.49 -5.39
CA LEU A 94 4.10 8.96 -5.42
C LEU A 94 2.93 9.58 -4.63
N GLY A 95 1.96 8.78 -4.18
CA GLY A 95 0.85 9.23 -3.34
C GLY A 95 1.28 9.88 -2.03
N GLU A 96 2.49 9.58 -1.53
CA GLU A 96 3.08 10.24 -0.37
C GLU A 96 3.51 11.68 -0.65
N PHE A 97 3.99 11.96 -1.87
CA PHE A 97 4.28 13.31 -2.33
C PHE A 97 3.01 14.13 -2.54
N VAL A 98 1.92 13.50 -2.98
CA VAL A 98 0.62 14.16 -3.11
C VAL A 98 0.10 14.58 -1.74
N ARG A 99 0.26 13.75 -0.71
CA ARG A 99 -0.17 14.04 0.66
C ARG A 99 0.64 15.18 1.30
N SER A 100 1.97 15.17 1.13
CA SER A 100 2.83 16.25 1.63
C SER A 100 2.63 17.57 0.86
N TYR A 101 2.42 17.50 -0.46
CA TYR A 101 2.10 18.66 -1.30
C TYR A 101 0.75 19.29 -0.95
N TYR A 102 -0.29 18.46 -0.75
CA TYR A 102 -1.63 18.96 -0.41
C TYR A 102 -1.70 19.52 1.01
N LEU A 103 -0.96 18.94 1.96
CA LEU A 103 -0.82 19.45 3.31
C LEU A 103 -0.03 20.77 3.33
N ALA A 104 1.10 20.84 2.63
CA ALA A 104 1.90 22.06 2.49
C ALA A 104 1.09 23.23 1.90
N ARG A 105 0.19 22.93 0.96
CA ARG A 105 -0.64 23.96 0.30
C ARG A 105 -1.87 24.40 1.11
N ARG A 106 -2.30 23.61 2.10
CA ARG A 106 -3.46 23.91 2.97
C ARG A 106 -3.08 24.57 4.29
N GLU A 107 -1.86 24.32 4.78
CA GLU A 107 -1.43 24.68 6.15
C GLU A 107 -0.21 25.62 6.18
N ASP A 108 0.32 26.05 5.03
CA ASP A 108 1.52 26.93 4.93
C ASP A 108 2.77 26.36 5.63
N VAL A 109 2.85 25.03 5.73
CA VAL A 109 3.98 24.32 6.34
C VAL A 109 4.96 23.90 5.25
N ASN A 110 6.26 24.07 5.54
CA ASN A 110 7.33 23.73 4.61
C ASN A 110 7.25 22.26 4.17
N ALA A 111 7.12 22.02 2.86
CA ALA A 111 6.90 20.69 2.28
C ALA A 111 7.97 19.66 2.68
N SER A 112 9.19 20.13 2.94
CA SER A 112 10.30 19.32 3.46
C SER A 112 10.02 18.71 4.84
N SER A 113 9.35 19.44 5.73
CA SER A 113 8.98 18.94 7.07
C SER A 113 7.90 17.85 6.97
N ALA A 114 6.92 18.03 6.09
CA ALA A 114 5.87 17.02 5.84
C ALA A 114 6.45 15.74 5.23
N LEU A 115 7.40 15.87 4.29
CA LEU A 115 8.13 14.72 3.73
C LEU A 115 8.98 14.00 4.78
N ALA A 116 9.62 14.73 5.70
CA ALA A 116 10.39 14.14 6.79
C ALA A 116 9.52 13.30 7.74
N THR A 117 8.32 13.77 8.10
CA THR A 117 7.40 12.99 8.95
C THR A 117 6.97 11.69 8.27
N VAL A 118 6.75 11.74 6.96
CA VAL A 118 6.40 10.56 6.17
C VAL A 118 7.58 9.58 6.08
N ALA A 119 8.80 10.06 5.88
CA ALA A 119 10.00 9.21 5.87
C ALA A 119 10.19 8.48 7.22
N VAL A 120 9.99 9.19 8.33
CA VAL A 120 10.04 8.60 9.68
C VAL A 120 8.93 7.54 9.83
N GLU A 121 7.70 7.84 9.41
CA GLU A 121 6.59 6.86 9.42
C GLU A 121 6.96 5.59 8.66
N ARG A 122 7.68 5.70 7.54
CA ARG A 122 8.12 4.55 6.72
C ARG A 122 9.22 3.73 7.36
N ILE A 123 10.16 4.36 8.05
CA ILE A 123 11.19 3.66 8.81
C ILE A 123 10.52 2.84 9.91
N TYR A 124 9.57 3.44 10.66
CA TYR A 124 8.82 2.72 11.69
C TYR A 124 7.96 1.59 11.12
N ASP A 125 7.27 1.81 10.00
CA ASP A 125 6.50 0.75 9.33
C ASP A 125 7.41 -0.38 8.83
N GLY A 126 8.63 -0.07 8.36
CA GLY A 126 9.62 -1.07 7.97
C GLY A 126 10.15 -1.87 9.17
N ILE A 127 10.50 -1.21 10.27
CA ILE A 127 10.96 -1.85 11.50
C ILE A 127 9.87 -2.74 12.09
N THR A 128 8.62 -2.27 12.13
CA THR A 128 7.50 -3.06 12.64
C THR A 128 7.22 -4.28 11.76
N LEU A 129 7.28 -4.14 10.43
CA LEU A 129 7.16 -5.27 9.52
C LEU A 129 8.28 -6.31 9.75
N LEU A 130 9.53 -5.86 9.90
CA LEU A 130 10.67 -6.73 10.18
C LEU A 130 10.54 -7.42 11.55
N ALA A 131 10.06 -6.71 12.56
CA ALA A 131 9.80 -7.28 13.88
C ALA A 131 8.69 -8.34 13.84
N PHE A 132 7.59 -8.06 13.14
CA PHE A 132 6.53 -9.05 12.93
C PHE A 132 7.05 -10.26 12.15
N ALA A 133 7.82 -10.06 11.08
CA ALA A 133 8.41 -11.15 10.29
C ALA A 133 9.38 -12.00 11.13
N ALA A 134 10.22 -11.37 11.95
CA ALA A 134 11.15 -12.06 12.84
C ALA A 134 10.44 -12.83 13.96
N LEU A 135 9.27 -12.36 14.42
CA LEU A 135 8.45 -13.04 15.41
C LEU A 135 7.61 -14.18 14.80
N SER A 136 7.09 -13.97 13.58
CA SER A 136 6.28 -14.97 12.88
C SER A 136 7.14 -16.07 12.25
N ALA A 137 8.39 -15.79 11.87
CA ALA A 137 9.29 -16.78 11.26
C ALA A 137 9.54 -18.01 12.15
N PRO A 138 9.85 -17.89 13.46
CA PRO A 138 9.94 -19.04 14.35
C PRO A 138 8.61 -19.78 14.49
N CYS A 139 7.48 -19.05 14.51
CA CYS A 139 6.15 -19.65 14.62
C CYS A 139 5.77 -20.46 13.36
N LEU A 140 6.13 -19.96 12.17
CA LEU A 140 5.96 -20.65 10.89
C LEU A 140 6.91 -21.84 10.74
N LEU A 141 8.17 -21.72 11.20
CA LEU A 141 9.13 -22.82 11.25
C LEU A 141 8.70 -23.93 12.21
N LEU A 142 8.09 -23.59 13.35
CA LEU A 142 7.53 -24.55 14.30
C LEU A 142 6.26 -25.25 13.80
N LEU A 143 5.51 -24.63 12.88
CA LEU A 143 4.29 -25.19 12.28
C LEU A 143 4.56 -26.15 11.10
N GLY A 144 5.83 -26.35 10.69
CA GLY A 144 6.21 -27.41 9.74
C GLY A 144 5.67 -27.30 8.31
N GLN A 145 5.02 -26.19 7.94
CA GLN A 145 4.34 -26.04 6.64
C GLN A 145 5.28 -26.01 5.41
N PHE A 146 6.61 -26.01 5.60
CA PHE A 146 7.57 -26.10 4.49
C PHE A 146 7.88 -27.53 4.04
N ASP A 147 7.39 -28.57 4.73
CA ASP A 147 7.65 -29.98 4.37
C ASP A 147 6.70 -30.51 3.27
N ASP A 148 5.57 -29.83 3.02
CA ASP A 148 4.61 -30.22 1.99
C ASP A 148 4.81 -29.55 0.62
N ALA A 149 5.68 -28.53 0.52
CA ALA A 149 5.98 -27.87 -0.76
C ALA A 149 7.03 -28.63 -1.61
N GLY A 150 7.65 -29.68 -1.06
CA GLY A 150 8.66 -30.52 -1.73
C GLY A 150 8.13 -31.87 -2.25
N ARG A 151 6.83 -32.14 -2.15
CA ARG A 151 6.17 -33.37 -2.64
C ARG A 151 5.14 -33.06 -3.72
N CYS A 152 5.59 -32.49 -4.83
CA CYS A 152 4.92 -32.60 -6.13
C CYS A 152 5.96 -32.95 -7.19
#